data_AF-A0A7V9SBR1-F1
#
_entry.id   AF-A0A7V9SBR1-F1
#
_cell.length_a   1.000
_cell.length_b   1.000
_cell.length_c   1.000
_cell.angle_alpha   90.00
_cell.angle_beta   90.00
_cell.angle_gamma   90.00
#
_symmetry.space_group_name_H-M   'P 1'
#
loop_
_entity.id
_entity.type
_entity.pdbx_description
1 polymer ?
#
loop_
_entity_poly.entity_id
_entity_poly.type
_entity_poly.pdbx_seq_one_letter_code
_entity_poly.pdbx_strand_id
1 'polypeptide(L)'
;MKRNVQAQAVAAGAALGVAGVTSASAQSLRDRFFGGGDDGGGEDIASAGNGGVATASSDGGAVGVGDINSGGNAGNAIGVGDTSGGSVGVDGGLISNLTDLGITSNGGTSIADASGGDYNLAFVS
;
A
#
# COMPACT_ATOMS: atom_id res chain seq x y z
N MET A 1 53.37 78.12 18.95
CA MET A 1 51.91 77.97 19.12
C MET A 1 51.60 76.48 19.10
N LYS A 2 51.57 75.79 20.25
CA LYS A 2 50.37 75.25 20.94
C LYS A 2 49.44 74.43 20.03
N ARG A 3 49.51 73.08 20.11
CA ARG A 3 48.49 72.14 20.69
C ARG A 3 47.68 71.44 19.56
N ASN A 4 47.38 70.13 19.51
CA ASN A 4 47.42 69.02 20.46
C ASN A 4 47.52 67.69 19.68
N VAL A 5 48.34 66.75 20.17
CA VAL A 5 48.20 65.32 19.89
C VAL A 5 47.11 64.79 20.81
N GLN A 6 46.02 64.26 20.25
CA GLN A 6 45.17 63.29 20.93
C GLN A 6 45.08 62.05 20.06
N ALA A 7 45.71 61.00 20.54
CA ALA A 7 45.55 59.65 20.06
C ALA A 7 44.10 59.21 20.31
N GLN A 8 43.41 58.79 19.25
CA GLN A 8 42.21 57.97 19.35
C GLN A 8 42.48 56.70 18.54
N ALA A 9 43.09 55.72 19.21
CA ALA A 9 43.09 54.34 18.78
C ALA A 9 41.71 53.72 19.06
N VAL A 10 41.44 52.59 18.40
CA VAL A 10 40.29 51.67 18.59
C VAL A 10 39.03 52.11 17.81
N ALA A 11 38.49 51.39 16.83
CA ALA A 11 38.67 50.01 16.41
C ALA A 11 38.46 49.87 14.90
N ALA A 12 39.34 49.09 14.26
CA ALA A 12 38.97 48.29 13.10
C ALA A 12 37.90 47.28 13.56
N GLY A 13 36.63 47.64 13.38
CA GLY A 13 35.48 46.80 13.67
C GLY A 13 34.66 46.65 12.41
N ALA A 14 35.03 45.64 11.61
CA ALA A 14 34.26 45.03 10.53
C ALA A 14 32.94 45.73 10.18
N ALA A 15 33.00 46.67 9.23
CA ALA A 15 31.88 46.93 8.34
C ALA A 15 31.71 45.71 7.39
N LEU A 16 31.45 44.54 7.97
CA LEU A 16 30.88 43.40 7.26
C LEU A 16 29.38 43.68 7.17
N GLY A 17 29.07 44.67 6.35
CA GLY A 17 27.72 44.97 5.97
C GLY A 17 27.05 43.72 5.42
N VAL A 18 25.73 43.78 5.37
CA VAL A 18 24.84 42.96 4.56
C VAL A 18 25.49 42.46 3.24
N ALA A 19 26.42 43.21 2.64
CA ALA A 19 27.39 42.79 1.61
C ALA A 19 28.03 41.39 1.77
N GLY A 20 28.54 41.00 2.95
CA GLY A 20 29.25 39.73 3.16
C GLY A 20 28.33 38.51 3.24
N VAL A 21 27.08 38.73 3.69
CA VAL A 21 25.97 37.76 3.61
C VAL A 21 25.17 37.96 2.31
N THR A 22 25.53 38.91 1.44
CA THR A 22 24.97 39.03 0.07
C THR A 22 25.94 38.63 -1.04
N SER A 23 27.19 38.27 -0.72
CA SER A 23 28.15 37.71 -1.68
C SER A 23 28.67 36.31 -1.32
N ALA A 24 28.60 35.89 -0.05
CA ALA A 24 28.71 34.48 0.32
C ALA A 24 27.39 33.70 0.11
N SER A 25 26.49 34.21 -0.74
CA SER A 25 25.05 34.06 -0.49
C SER A 25 24.17 33.83 -1.72
N ALA A 26 24.76 33.60 -2.87
CA ALA A 26 23.96 33.18 -4.01
C ALA A 26 24.75 32.18 -4.84
N GLN A 27 26.02 32.40 -5.11
CA GLN A 27 26.84 31.45 -5.88
C GLN A 27 27.21 30.21 -5.05
N SER A 28 27.73 30.36 -3.83
CA SER A 28 28.10 29.22 -2.95
C SER A 28 26.92 28.39 -2.43
N LEU A 29 25.70 28.92 -2.52
CA LEU A 29 24.46 28.19 -2.25
C LEU A 29 23.90 27.58 -3.54
N ARG A 30 24.02 28.26 -4.70
CA ARG A 30 23.67 27.68 -6.00
C ARG A 30 24.50 26.44 -6.31
N ASP A 31 25.82 26.51 -6.16
CA ASP A 31 26.70 25.36 -6.41
C ASP A 31 26.49 24.20 -5.41
N ARG A 32 26.00 24.49 -4.19
CA ARG A 32 25.69 23.46 -3.16
C ARG A 32 24.30 22.83 -3.26
N PHE A 33 23.32 23.51 -3.87
CA PHE A 33 21.92 23.04 -3.92
C PHE A 33 21.42 22.73 -5.33
N PHE A 34 22.03 23.28 -6.38
CA PHE A 34 21.59 23.15 -7.78
C PHE A 34 22.70 22.72 -8.72
N GLY A 35 23.87 22.39 -8.17
CA GLY A 35 24.92 21.80 -8.96
C GLY A 35 25.85 22.74 -9.67
N GLY A 36 27.07 22.24 -9.82
CA GLY A 36 28.20 22.95 -10.34
C GLY A 36 29.26 21.95 -10.75
N GLY A 37 28.93 21.07 -11.70
CA GLY A 37 29.92 20.15 -12.26
C GLY A 37 29.36 19.05 -13.16
N ASP A 38 28.97 19.40 -14.39
CA ASP A 38 28.82 18.43 -15.47
C ASP A 38 30.20 17.90 -15.93
N ASP A 39 30.79 16.96 -15.19
CA ASP A 39 32.12 16.39 -15.49
C ASP A 39 32.12 14.85 -15.71
N GLY A 40 31.02 14.25 -16.19
CA GLY A 40 31.16 12.96 -16.89
C GLY A 40 29.97 12.00 -16.93
N GLY A 41 29.26 12.00 -18.06
CA GLY A 41 28.86 10.77 -18.78
C GLY A 41 27.79 9.85 -18.19
N GLY A 42 27.17 10.18 -17.06
CA GLY A 42 25.99 9.49 -16.51
C GLY A 42 24.74 10.35 -16.60
N GLU A 43 23.57 9.72 -16.68
CA GLU A 43 22.31 10.43 -16.45
C GLU A 43 22.21 10.73 -14.96
N ASP A 44 22.29 12.00 -14.57
CA ASP A 44 22.00 12.39 -13.19
C ASP A 44 20.48 12.37 -12.97
N ILE A 45 20.01 11.39 -12.19
CA ILE A 45 18.58 11.19 -11.93
C ILE A 45 18.27 11.56 -10.48
N ALA A 46 17.60 12.70 -10.28
CA ALA A 46 16.91 12.99 -9.03
C ALA A 46 15.43 12.60 -9.15
N SER A 47 14.94 11.77 -8.23
CA SER A 47 13.56 11.31 -8.21
C SER A 47 12.99 11.43 -6.79
N ALA A 48 11.83 12.05 -6.66
CA ALA A 48 11.10 12.13 -5.41
C ALA A 48 9.60 12.01 -5.67
N GLY A 49 8.88 11.29 -4.81
CA GLY A 49 7.46 10.98 -5.02
C GLY A 49 7.20 9.87 -6.03
N ASN A 50 8.23 9.10 -6.40
CA ASN A 50 8.04 7.98 -7.30
C ASN A 50 7.37 6.83 -6.55
N GLY A 51 6.14 6.53 -6.96
CA GLY A 51 5.45 5.31 -6.62
C GLY A 51 6.19 4.07 -7.13
N GLY A 52 5.88 2.91 -6.54
CA GLY A 52 6.49 1.64 -6.92
C GLY A 52 5.82 0.94 -8.10
N VAL A 53 6.17 -0.32 -8.31
CA VAL A 53 5.38 -1.26 -9.11
C VAL A 53 4.55 -2.08 -8.13
N ALA A 54 3.23 -2.02 -8.22
CA ALA A 54 2.34 -2.84 -7.41
C ALA A 54 1.57 -3.82 -8.28
N THR A 55 1.73 -5.10 -7.97
CA THR A 55 1.01 -6.22 -8.59
C THR A 55 0.25 -6.94 -7.50
N ALA A 56 -1.05 -7.11 -7.66
CA ALA A 56 -1.84 -7.99 -6.80
C ALA A 56 -2.58 -8.99 -7.67
N SER A 57 -2.62 -10.24 -7.23
CA SER A 57 -3.26 -11.34 -7.94
C SER A 57 -4.15 -12.14 -7.02
N SER A 58 -5.41 -12.26 -7.41
CA SER A 58 -6.42 -13.08 -6.74
C SER A 58 -6.68 -14.32 -7.59
N ASP A 59 -5.63 -15.10 -7.81
CA ASP A 59 -5.78 -16.33 -8.57
C ASP A 59 -6.50 -17.35 -7.69
N GLY A 60 -7.74 -17.67 -8.08
CA GLY A 60 -8.47 -18.79 -7.52
C GLY A 60 -7.72 -20.11 -7.77
N GLY A 61 -8.19 -21.18 -7.15
CA GLY A 61 -7.63 -22.51 -7.35
C GLY A 61 -8.39 -23.32 -8.41
N ALA A 62 -7.83 -24.48 -8.75
CA ALA A 62 -8.61 -25.56 -9.35
C ALA A 62 -9.31 -26.35 -8.24
N VAL A 63 -10.58 -26.69 -8.45
CA VAL A 63 -11.29 -27.62 -7.55
C VAL A 63 -11.68 -28.86 -8.31
N GLY A 64 -11.10 -29.99 -7.92
CA GLY A 64 -11.53 -31.32 -8.35
C GLY A 64 -12.57 -31.85 -7.37
N VAL A 65 -13.73 -32.23 -7.89
CA VAL A 65 -14.75 -32.94 -7.11
C VAL A 65 -14.85 -34.34 -7.69
N GLY A 66 -14.56 -35.34 -6.85
CA GLY A 66 -14.76 -36.75 -7.19
C GLY A 66 -16.24 -37.13 -7.13
N ASP A 67 -16.51 -38.43 -7.07
CA ASP A 67 -17.87 -38.92 -6.97
C ASP A 67 -18.56 -38.42 -5.69
N ILE A 68 -19.69 -37.72 -5.86
CA ILE A 68 -20.58 -37.32 -4.77
C ILE A 68 -21.66 -38.38 -4.65
N ASN A 69 -21.52 -39.28 -3.67
CA ASN A 69 -22.49 -40.33 -3.41
C ASN A 69 -23.43 -39.93 -2.27
N SER A 70 -24.66 -39.53 -2.61
CA SER A 70 -25.77 -39.25 -1.66
C SER A 70 -26.37 -40.53 -1.06
N GLY A 71 -25.55 -41.59 -0.91
CA GLY A 71 -25.84 -43.03 -1.09
C GLY A 71 -26.87 -43.73 -0.19
N GLY A 72 -27.94 -43.04 0.19
CA GLY A 72 -28.98 -43.58 1.05
C GLY A 72 -30.00 -42.55 1.50
N ASN A 73 -30.15 -41.44 0.78
CA ASN A 73 -31.17 -40.42 1.06
C ASN A 73 -32.59 -40.91 0.70
N ALA A 74 -32.97 -42.06 1.24
CA ALA A 74 -34.31 -42.60 1.25
C ALA A 74 -35.06 -42.06 2.46
N GLY A 75 -36.33 -41.70 2.29
CA GLY A 75 -37.18 -41.24 3.38
C GLY A 75 -37.67 -42.38 4.25
N ASN A 76 -38.76 -42.14 4.97
CA ASN A 76 -39.37 -43.17 5.81
C ASN A 76 -39.95 -44.32 4.97
N ALA A 77 -39.56 -45.56 5.28
CA ALA A 77 -40.26 -46.75 4.83
C ALA A 77 -41.32 -47.12 5.88
N ILE A 78 -42.61 -47.08 5.52
CA ILE A 78 -43.68 -47.45 6.44
C ILE A 78 -44.40 -48.69 5.93
N GLY A 79 -44.23 -49.79 6.66
CA GLY A 79 -44.99 -51.01 6.47
C GLY A 79 -46.19 -51.05 7.40
N VAL A 80 -47.38 -51.28 6.84
CA VAL A 80 -48.61 -51.53 7.60
C VAL A 80 -49.02 -52.97 7.34
N GLY A 81 -49.15 -53.76 8.42
CA GLY A 81 -49.59 -55.16 8.35
C GLY A 81 -51.11 -55.30 8.37
N ASP A 82 -51.60 -56.48 8.73
CA ASP A 82 -53.04 -56.72 8.86
C ASP A 82 -53.64 -55.83 9.96
N THR A 83 -54.61 -55.02 9.59
CA THR A 83 -55.31 -54.12 10.51
C THR A 83 -56.72 -54.62 10.76
N SER A 84 -57.11 -54.82 12.02
CA SER A 84 -58.48 -55.21 12.39
C SER A 84 -59.06 -54.25 13.44
N GLY A 85 -60.21 -53.65 13.12
CA GLY A 85 -60.97 -52.80 14.03
C GLY A 85 -60.52 -51.34 14.07
N GLY A 86 -61.36 -50.44 13.55
CA GLY A 86 -61.16 -48.99 13.63
C GLY A 86 -60.36 -48.38 12.47
N SER A 87 -60.18 -47.05 12.51
CA SER A 87 -59.43 -46.30 11.51
C SER A 87 -57.93 -46.35 11.79
N VAL A 88 -57.13 -46.52 10.73
CA VAL A 88 -55.66 -46.57 10.81
C VAL A 88 -55.10 -45.33 10.14
N GLY A 89 -54.55 -44.43 10.95
CA GLY A 89 -53.84 -43.25 10.49
C GLY A 89 -52.34 -43.52 10.46
N VAL A 90 -51.70 -43.25 9.32
CA VAL A 90 -50.25 -43.38 9.15
C VAL A 90 -49.73 -42.09 8.54
N ASP A 91 -48.83 -41.42 9.26
CA ASP A 91 -48.16 -40.21 8.79
C ASP A 91 -46.66 -40.48 8.65
N GLY A 92 -46.15 -40.26 7.43
CA GLY A 92 -44.74 -40.35 7.10
C GLY A 92 -43.91 -39.15 7.55
N GLY A 93 -44.55 -38.10 8.06
CA GLY A 93 -43.91 -36.85 8.42
C GLY A 93 -43.31 -36.12 7.21
N LEU A 94 -42.70 -34.96 7.48
CA LEU A 94 -41.91 -34.24 6.48
C LEU A 94 -40.49 -34.80 6.43
N ILE A 95 -40.03 -35.20 5.25
CA ILE A 95 -38.66 -35.70 5.03
C ILE A 95 -37.90 -34.72 4.15
N SER A 96 -36.75 -34.26 4.64
CA SER A 96 -35.78 -33.46 3.89
C SER A 96 -34.48 -34.25 3.75
N ASN A 97 -34.27 -34.83 2.58
CA ASN A 97 -33.08 -35.60 2.25
C ASN A 97 -32.23 -34.78 1.26
N LEU A 98 -31.35 -33.94 1.81
CA LEU A 98 -30.52 -33.02 1.03
C LEU A 98 -29.05 -33.42 1.13
N THR A 99 -28.37 -33.44 -0.02
CA THR A 99 -26.91 -33.39 -0.09
C THR A 99 -26.54 -32.01 -0.61
N ASP A 100 -26.18 -31.12 0.31
CA ASP A 100 -25.76 -29.75 0.00
C ASP A 100 -24.23 -29.70 -0.11
N LEU A 101 -23.73 -29.07 -1.18
CA LEU A 101 -22.32 -28.94 -1.48
C LEU A 101 -21.96 -27.51 -1.85
N GLY A 102 -21.27 -26.83 -0.94
CA GLY A 102 -20.62 -25.55 -1.21
C GLY A 102 -19.19 -25.76 -1.67
N ILE A 103 -18.95 -25.69 -2.99
CA ILE A 103 -17.60 -25.76 -3.55
C ILE A 103 -17.18 -24.38 -4.05
N THR A 104 -16.10 -23.83 -3.49
CA THR A 104 -15.58 -22.51 -3.87
C THR A 104 -14.07 -22.57 -4.07
N SER A 105 -13.61 -21.87 -5.11
CA SER A 105 -12.20 -21.58 -5.35
C SER A 105 -11.98 -20.09 -5.51
N ASN A 106 -12.55 -19.32 -4.59
CA ASN A 106 -12.44 -17.87 -4.66
C ASN A 106 -10.98 -17.44 -4.42
N GLY A 107 -10.39 -16.75 -5.40
CA GLY A 107 -9.09 -16.11 -5.26
C GLY A 107 -9.07 -14.89 -4.34
N GLY A 108 -10.23 -14.50 -3.81
CA GLY A 108 -10.38 -13.42 -2.84
C GLY A 108 -10.22 -12.03 -3.46
N THR A 109 -10.02 -11.03 -2.61
CA THR A 109 -9.83 -9.64 -3.04
C THR A 109 -8.36 -9.28 -3.04
N SER A 110 -7.86 -8.80 -4.19
CA SER A 110 -6.49 -8.33 -4.35
C SER A 110 -6.46 -6.83 -4.48
N ILE A 111 -5.62 -6.19 -3.67
CA ILE A 111 -5.39 -4.75 -3.68
C ILE A 111 -3.88 -4.54 -3.80
N ALA A 112 -3.48 -3.86 -4.86
CA ALA A 112 -2.12 -3.37 -5.04
C ALA A 112 -2.15 -1.85 -4.97
N ASP A 113 -1.24 -1.27 -4.20
CA ASP A 113 -1.04 0.18 -4.11
C ASP A 113 0.43 0.50 -4.40
N ALA A 114 0.64 1.41 -5.35
CA ALA A 114 1.92 1.92 -5.78
C ALA A 114 1.99 3.44 -5.56
N SER A 115 1.27 3.97 -4.57
CA SER A 115 1.24 5.40 -4.31
C SER A 115 2.65 5.95 -4.01
N GLY A 116 2.99 7.02 -4.73
CA GLY A 116 4.10 7.89 -4.37
C GLY A 116 3.71 8.84 -3.24
N GLY A 117 4.69 9.41 -2.56
CA GLY A 117 4.43 10.35 -1.46
C GLY A 117 4.15 11.79 -1.91
N ASP A 118 3.68 12.62 -0.97
CA ASP A 118 3.57 14.07 -1.11
C ASP A 118 4.78 14.80 -0.48
N TYR A 119 4.92 16.11 -0.72
CA TYR A 119 6.00 16.97 -0.17
C TYR A 119 7.43 16.51 -0.52
N ASN A 120 7.59 16.04 -1.75
CA ASN A 120 8.83 15.49 -2.25
C ASN A 120 9.70 16.56 -2.92
N LEU A 121 10.99 16.58 -2.57
CA LEU A 121 12.00 17.47 -3.15
C LEU A 121 13.12 16.59 -3.72
N ALA A 122 13.41 16.72 -5.02
CA ALA A 122 14.53 16.06 -5.68
C ALA A 122 15.39 17.12 -6.38
N PHE A 123 16.71 17.04 -6.24
CA PHE A 123 17.66 17.92 -6.91
C PHE A 123 18.93 17.12 -7.28
N VAL A 124 19.46 17.44 -8.46
CA VAL A 124 20.75 16.98 -8.99
C VAL A 124 21.76 18.11 -8.83
N SER A 125 23.05 17.79 -8.67
CA SER A 125 24.16 18.74 -8.52
C SER A 125 25.28 18.51 -9.53
#